data_AF-A0A9E6JFP0-F1
#
_entry.id   AF-A0A9E6JFP0-F1
#
_cell.length_a   1.000
_cell.length_b   1.000
_cell.length_c   1.000
_cell.angle_alpha   90.00
_cell.angle_beta   90.00
_cell.angle_gamma   90.00
#
_symmetry.space_group_name_H-M   'P 1'
#
loop_
_entity.id
_entity.type
_entity.pdbx_description
1 polymer ?
#
loop_
_entity_poly.entity_id
_entity_poly.type
_entity_poly.pdbx_seq_one_letter_code
_entity_poly.pdbx_strand_id
1 'polypeptide(L)'
;MSIDNKVTVAHLSDLHIGGKNDIRQIARLDRMLAEFVRRGYDHVVMTGDLIDTAVPADWAIIRDALVRHGLFEWNRTTVIPGNHDLIDLEEEMRFYHALNPAENARLRRVRDRLARFSEIFRPLIADNDANAGLPFIKVMRFGDISIAFVAVSSVLPWSGADNPLGARGSVSRETLRALLDQQVVQALDGSFVMGMCHHAYRVYGTDALVDQAFDWTMEFKNRDEFLKVMKSLGVGIVLHGHFHRFQVYRADDVTFINGGSFKYASERYGEVVVNEDGSWSHRFVNLNR
;
A
#
# COMPACT_ATOMS: atom_id res chain seq x y z
N MET A 1 -28.37 -15.19 21.20
CA MET A 1 -27.34 -14.15 21.26
C MET A 1 -26.50 -14.33 20.01
N SER A 2 -26.69 -13.47 19.01
CA SER A 2 -25.80 -13.44 17.86
C SER A 2 -24.43 -13.02 18.37
N ILE A 3 -23.41 -13.85 18.18
CA ILE A 3 -22.03 -13.37 18.32
C ILE A 3 -21.86 -12.46 17.11
N ASP A 4 -21.73 -11.15 17.31
CA ASP A 4 -21.53 -10.20 16.21
C ASP A 4 -20.28 -10.63 15.43
N ASN A 5 -20.50 -11.22 14.26
CA ASN A 5 -19.43 -11.57 13.35
C ASN A 5 -18.80 -10.27 12.85
N LYS A 6 -17.48 -10.19 12.91
CA LYS A 6 -16.70 -9.04 12.47
C LYS A 6 -15.41 -9.52 11.82
N VAL A 7 -14.88 -8.70 10.92
CA VAL A 7 -13.57 -8.89 10.30
C VAL A 7 -12.64 -7.76 10.74
N THR A 8 -11.46 -8.12 11.19
CA THR A 8 -10.44 -7.21 11.70
C THR A 8 -9.23 -7.18 10.76
N VAL A 9 -8.90 -5.98 10.27
CA VAL A 9 -7.79 -5.74 9.34
C VAL A 9 -6.76 -4.86 10.01
N ALA A 10 -5.53 -5.35 10.15
CA ALA A 10 -4.39 -4.56 10.61
C ALA A 10 -3.72 -3.87 9.41
N HIS A 11 -3.34 -2.60 9.56
CA HIS A 11 -2.74 -1.78 8.50
C HIS A 11 -1.37 -1.26 8.94
N LEU A 12 -0.35 -1.63 8.17
CA LEU A 12 1.03 -1.15 8.26
C LEU A 12 1.45 -0.43 6.99
N SER A 13 2.39 0.50 7.13
CA SER A 13 3.00 1.21 6.01
C SER A 13 4.39 1.70 6.38
N ASP A 14 5.22 1.93 5.37
CA ASP A 14 6.51 2.63 5.48
C ASP A 14 7.42 1.95 6.54
N LEU A 15 7.69 0.66 6.30
CA LEU A 15 8.56 -0.19 7.11
C LEU A 15 10.02 0.21 6.96
N HIS A 16 10.43 0.53 5.73
CA HIS A 16 11.77 1.01 5.38
C HIS A 16 12.87 0.16 6.01
N ILE A 17 12.85 -1.15 5.77
CA ILE A 17 13.92 -2.03 6.22
C ILE A 17 15.16 -1.78 5.35
N GLY A 18 16.26 -1.39 5.98
CA GLY A 18 17.55 -1.11 5.32
C GLY A 18 18.35 -2.34 4.91
N GLY A 19 17.68 -3.45 4.58
CA GLY A 19 18.29 -4.74 4.27
C GLY A 19 18.64 -5.60 5.50
N LYS A 20 19.37 -6.70 5.27
CA LYS A 20 19.56 -7.79 6.26
C LYS A 20 20.26 -7.38 7.55
N ASN A 21 21.05 -6.30 7.51
CA ASN A 21 21.78 -5.79 8.67
C ASN A 21 20.93 -4.87 9.56
N ASP A 22 19.70 -4.54 9.16
CA ASP A 22 18.76 -3.77 9.96
C ASP A 22 18.07 -4.64 11.02
N ILE A 23 18.90 -5.27 11.86
CA ILE A 23 18.49 -6.26 12.87
C ILE A 23 17.41 -5.67 13.79
N ARG A 24 17.51 -4.38 14.12
CA ARG A 24 16.56 -3.71 15.00
C ARG A 24 15.17 -3.58 14.37
N GLN A 25 15.07 -3.15 13.12
CA GLN A 25 13.78 -3.03 12.43
C GLN A 25 13.17 -4.39 12.12
N ILE A 26 14.00 -5.36 11.73
CA ILE A 26 13.56 -6.74 11.51
C ILE A 26 12.96 -7.33 12.81
N ALA A 27 13.63 -7.14 13.95
CA ALA A 27 13.11 -7.59 15.24
C ALA A 27 11.84 -6.84 15.68
N ARG A 28 11.67 -5.58 15.28
CA ARG A 28 10.43 -4.82 15.51
C ARG A 28 9.29 -5.36 14.66
N LEU A 29 9.52 -5.60 13.37
CA LEU A 29 8.54 -6.21 12.48
C LEU A 29 8.10 -7.57 13.02
N ASP A 30 9.07 -8.39 13.45
CA ASP A 30 8.79 -9.69 14.04
C ASP A 30 7.83 -9.63 15.23
N ARG A 31 8.07 -8.69 16.16
CA ARG A 31 7.16 -8.46 17.30
C ARG A 31 5.78 -7.98 16.88
N MET A 32 5.69 -7.10 15.88
CA MET A 32 4.40 -6.61 15.38
C MET A 32 3.59 -7.73 14.72
N LEU A 33 4.22 -8.56 13.89
CA LEU A 33 3.56 -9.71 13.27
C LEU A 33 3.12 -10.75 14.31
N ALA A 34 3.95 -11.02 15.31
CA ALA A 34 3.59 -11.88 16.44
C ALA A 34 2.36 -11.34 17.18
N GLU A 35 2.28 -10.02 17.38
CA GLU A 35 1.10 -9.40 17.98
C GLU A 35 -0.14 -9.60 17.11
N PHE A 36 -0.03 -9.45 15.79
CA PHE A 36 -1.17 -9.63 14.91
C PHE A 36 -1.74 -11.05 14.99
N VAL A 37 -0.86 -12.05 15.04
CA VAL A 37 -1.24 -13.44 15.28
C VAL A 37 -1.87 -13.60 16.67
N ARG A 38 -1.24 -13.05 17.72
CA ARG A 38 -1.73 -13.16 19.11
C ARG A 38 -3.10 -12.53 19.32
N ARG A 39 -3.37 -11.38 18.69
CA ARG A 39 -4.67 -10.68 18.74
C ARG A 39 -5.70 -11.30 17.81
N GLY A 40 -5.31 -12.22 16.94
CA GLY A 40 -6.21 -12.91 16.01
C GLY A 40 -6.74 -12.01 14.91
N TYR A 41 -5.91 -11.11 14.34
CA TYR A 41 -6.33 -10.35 13.17
C TYR A 41 -6.63 -11.30 12.00
N ASP A 42 -7.74 -11.01 11.31
CA ASP A 42 -8.21 -11.79 10.18
C ASP A 42 -7.33 -11.55 8.96
N HIS A 43 -6.90 -10.30 8.77
CA HIS A 43 -6.09 -9.89 7.63
C HIS A 43 -5.08 -8.78 7.97
N VAL A 44 -3.95 -8.76 7.25
CA VAL A 44 -2.91 -7.72 7.35
C VAL A 44 -2.78 -7.00 6.01
N VAL A 45 -2.70 -5.68 6.04
CA VAL A 45 -2.50 -4.82 4.88
C VAL A 45 -1.18 -4.08 5.04
N MET A 46 -0.35 -4.10 4.00
CA MET A 46 0.93 -3.37 3.92
C MET A 46 0.94 -2.43 2.70
N THR A 47 0.93 -1.12 2.93
CA THR A 47 0.76 -0.11 1.86
C THR A 47 2.06 0.52 1.37
N GLY A 48 3.09 -0.29 1.14
CA GLY A 48 4.33 0.14 0.47
C GLY A 48 5.42 0.67 1.38
N ASP A 49 6.55 0.99 0.74
CA ASP A 49 7.84 1.35 1.34
C ASP A 49 8.29 0.28 2.35
N LEU A 50 8.36 -0.96 1.87
CA LEU A 50 8.75 -2.11 2.69
C LEU A 50 10.26 -2.09 2.97
N ILE A 51 11.05 -1.71 1.97
CA ILE A 51 12.52 -1.61 2.01
C ILE A 51 12.98 -0.20 1.61
N ASP A 52 14.19 0.19 2.01
CA ASP A 52 14.76 1.52 1.71
C ASP A 52 15.46 1.62 0.34
N THR A 53 15.94 0.51 -0.20
CA THR A 53 17.01 0.46 -1.22
C THR A 53 16.54 0.01 -2.61
N ALA A 54 15.26 -0.30 -2.80
CA ALA A 54 14.71 -0.93 -4.02
C ALA A 54 15.50 -2.17 -4.51
N VAL A 55 16.24 -2.84 -3.60
CA VAL A 55 16.99 -4.06 -3.88
C VAL A 55 16.05 -5.27 -3.75
N PRO A 56 15.74 -6.00 -4.84
CA PRO A 56 14.74 -7.08 -4.79
C PRO A 56 15.03 -8.19 -3.78
N ALA A 57 16.31 -8.42 -3.47
CA ALA A 57 16.71 -9.42 -2.49
C ALA A 57 16.29 -9.06 -1.05
N ASP A 58 16.07 -7.78 -0.75
CA ASP A 58 15.66 -7.34 0.59
C ASP A 58 14.16 -7.58 0.85
N TRP A 59 13.32 -7.69 -0.18
CA TRP A 59 11.92 -8.11 -0.02
C TRP A 59 11.79 -9.51 0.57
N ALA A 60 12.79 -10.38 0.38
CA ALA A 60 12.82 -11.69 1.00
C ALA A 60 12.79 -11.60 2.55
N ILE A 61 13.29 -10.52 3.15
CA ILE A 61 13.24 -10.30 4.60
C ILE A 61 11.78 -10.17 5.07
N ILE A 62 10.96 -9.43 4.33
CA ILE A 62 9.53 -9.24 4.62
C ILE A 62 8.78 -10.54 4.42
N ARG A 63 9.01 -11.19 3.27
CA ARG A 63 8.45 -12.51 2.97
C ARG A 63 8.75 -13.51 4.09
N ASP A 64 10.02 -13.66 4.46
CA ASP A 64 10.45 -14.65 5.45
C ASP A 64 9.88 -14.31 6.84
N ALA A 65 9.74 -13.04 7.19
CA ALA A 65 9.02 -12.64 8.40
C ALA A 65 7.54 -13.05 8.36
N LEU A 66 6.82 -12.77 7.27
CA LEU A 66 5.43 -13.20 7.10
C LEU A 66 5.27 -14.73 7.13
N VAL A 67 6.17 -15.47 6.50
CA VAL A 67 6.17 -16.95 6.50
C VAL A 67 6.32 -17.49 7.91
N ARG A 68 7.27 -16.96 8.70
CA ARG A 68 7.50 -17.39 10.09
C ARG A 68 6.28 -17.22 11.00
N HIS A 69 5.41 -16.26 10.69
CA HIS A 69 4.18 -15.99 11.46
C HIS A 69 2.91 -16.56 10.83
N GLY A 70 3.00 -17.35 9.74
CA GLY A 70 1.83 -17.89 9.05
C GLY A 70 0.93 -16.80 8.44
N LEU A 71 1.54 -15.69 8.01
CA LEU A 71 0.85 -14.55 7.42
C LEU A 71 1.13 -14.44 5.91
N PHE A 72 1.95 -15.32 5.35
CA PHE A 72 2.34 -15.27 3.93
C PHE A 72 1.38 -16.04 3.00
N GLU A 73 0.08 -15.74 3.11
CA GLU A 73 -0.98 -16.44 2.37
C GLU A 73 -2.05 -15.46 1.88
N TRP A 74 -2.76 -15.85 0.82
CA TRP A 74 -3.79 -15.04 0.16
C TRP A 74 -4.83 -14.52 1.16
N ASN A 75 -5.39 -15.38 2.00
CA ASN A 75 -6.38 -14.98 3.00
C ASN A 75 -5.81 -14.21 4.21
N ARG A 76 -4.48 -14.09 4.36
CA ARG A 76 -3.85 -13.49 5.55
C ARG A 76 -3.24 -12.12 5.33
N THR A 77 -2.62 -11.86 4.17
CA THR A 77 -1.96 -10.57 3.92
C THR A 77 -2.19 -10.06 2.51
N THR A 78 -2.34 -8.74 2.36
CA THR A 78 -2.33 -8.00 1.09
C THR A 78 -1.26 -6.93 1.14
N VAL A 79 -0.49 -6.81 0.04
CA VAL A 79 0.63 -5.89 -0.03
C VAL A 79 0.67 -5.17 -1.37
N ILE A 80 1.08 -3.91 -1.34
CA ILE A 80 1.39 -3.11 -2.52
C ILE A 80 2.77 -2.45 -2.34
N PRO A 81 3.49 -2.11 -3.42
CA PRO A 81 4.77 -1.41 -3.31
C PRO A 81 4.60 0.09 -3.11
N GLY A 82 5.58 0.71 -2.46
CA GLY A 82 5.80 2.15 -2.40
C GLY A 82 6.92 2.61 -3.31
N ASN A 83 7.27 3.90 -3.26
CA ASN A 83 8.32 4.44 -4.12
C ASN A 83 9.71 3.90 -3.76
N HIS A 84 10.04 3.69 -2.49
CA HIS A 84 11.33 3.11 -2.08
C HIS A 84 11.48 1.62 -2.44
N ASP A 85 10.37 0.94 -2.69
CA ASP A 85 10.42 -0.44 -3.22
C ASP A 85 10.84 -0.45 -4.70
N LEU A 86 10.43 0.55 -5.50
CA LEU A 86 10.58 0.52 -6.95
C LEU A 86 11.62 1.51 -7.50
N ILE A 87 12.04 2.49 -6.71
CA ILE A 87 12.94 3.57 -7.10
C ILE A 87 14.10 3.61 -6.12
N ASP A 88 15.30 3.33 -6.64
CA ASP A 88 16.56 3.65 -5.95
C ASP A 88 17.01 5.03 -6.42
N LEU A 89 16.79 6.05 -5.58
CA LEU A 89 17.13 7.42 -5.94
C LEU A 89 18.64 7.60 -6.14
N GLU A 90 19.48 6.88 -5.40
CA GLU A 90 20.93 6.95 -5.57
C GLU A 90 21.33 6.40 -6.95
N GLU A 91 20.78 5.26 -7.35
CA GLU A 91 20.99 4.70 -8.70
C GLU A 91 20.52 5.67 -9.80
N GLU A 92 19.33 6.25 -9.64
CA GLU A 92 18.73 7.14 -10.63
C GLU A 92 19.50 8.48 -10.76
N MET A 93 20.08 8.97 -9.65
CA MET A 93 20.87 10.20 -9.61
C MET A 93 22.33 10.02 -10.08
N ARG A 94 22.80 8.79 -10.33
CA ARG A 94 24.14 8.58 -10.91
C ARG A 94 24.25 9.34 -12.23
N PHE A 95 25.38 10.04 -12.42
CA PHE A 95 25.62 10.98 -13.53
C PHE A 95 25.18 10.44 -14.90
N TYR A 96 25.46 9.16 -15.21
CA TYR A 96 25.06 8.53 -16.46
C TYR A 96 23.54 8.33 -16.63
N HIS A 97 22.78 8.08 -15.56
CA HIS A 97 21.32 7.93 -15.61
C HIS A 97 20.60 9.27 -15.59
N ALA A 98 21.11 10.23 -14.82
CA ALA A 98 20.57 11.58 -14.76
C ALA A 98 20.66 12.30 -16.10
N LEU A 99 21.77 12.11 -16.84
CA LEU A 99 21.98 12.68 -18.17
C LEU A 99 21.36 11.86 -19.31
N ASN A 100 20.86 10.64 -19.04
CA ASN A 100 20.21 9.84 -20.07
C ASN A 100 18.75 10.34 -20.27
N PRO A 101 18.42 10.93 -21.43
CA PRO A 101 17.08 11.46 -21.68
C PRO A 101 16.03 10.36 -21.95
N ALA A 102 16.41 9.08 -21.92
CA ALA A 102 15.51 7.98 -22.23
C ALA A 102 14.55 7.67 -21.08
N GLU A 103 13.45 8.42 -21.00
CA GLU A 103 12.28 8.16 -20.14
C GLU A 103 11.83 6.69 -20.18
N ASN A 104 11.87 6.08 -21.38
CA ASN A 104 11.54 4.67 -21.59
C ASN A 104 12.41 3.69 -20.78
N ALA A 105 13.67 4.01 -20.51
CA ALA A 105 14.54 3.15 -19.71
C ALA A 105 14.15 3.15 -18.22
N ARG A 106 13.72 4.32 -17.70
CA ARG A 106 13.25 4.49 -16.32
C ARG A 106 11.93 3.75 -16.11
N LEU A 107 11.01 3.90 -17.05
CA LEU A 107 9.75 3.16 -17.09
C LEU A 107 9.99 1.64 -17.09
N ARG A 108 10.94 1.15 -17.90
CA ARG A 108 11.31 -0.28 -17.91
C ARG A 108 11.84 -0.73 -16.55
N ARG A 109 12.77 -0.01 -15.92
CA ARG A 109 13.31 -0.39 -14.59
C ARG A 109 12.22 -0.52 -13.52
N VAL A 110 11.32 0.46 -13.44
CA VAL A 110 10.19 0.41 -12.49
C VAL A 110 9.27 -0.76 -12.79
N ARG A 111 8.97 -1.04 -14.07
CA ARG A 111 8.18 -2.21 -14.48
C ARG A 111 8.87 -3.53 -14.14
N ASP A 112 10.17 -3.64 -14.36
CA ASP A 112 10.96 -4.84 -14.04
C ASP A 112 11.00 -5.09 -12.53
N ARG A 113 11.15 -4.02 -11.73
CA ARG A 113 11.07 -4.11 -10.26
C ARG A 113 9.67 -4.48 -9.81
N LEU A 114 8.62 -3.89 -10.39
CA LEU A 114 7.24 -4.22 -10.09
C LEU A 114 6.95 -5.70 -10.41
N ALA A 115 7.44 -6.21 -11.54
CA ALA A 115 7.30 -7.63 -11.89
C ALA A 115 7.98 -8.55 -10.86
N ARG A 116 9.21 -8.23 -10.43
CA ARG A 116 9.91 -8.98 -9.37
C ARG A 116 9.22 -8.89 -8.01
N PHE A 117 8.67 -7.73 -7.67
CA PHE A 117 7.85 -7.55 -6.47
C PHE A 117 6.65 -8.48 -6.54
N SER A 118 5.92 -8.45 -7.66
CA SER A 118 4.75 -9.30 -7.88
C SER A 118 5.07 -10.79 -7.88
N GLU A 119 6.25 -11.19 -8.35
CA GLU A 119 6.72 -12.57 -8.28
C GLU A 119 6.98 -13.01 -6.83
N ILE A 120 7.74 -12.21 -6.06
CA ILE A 120 8.06 -12.53 -4.66
C ILE A 120 6.79 -12.57 -3.80
N PHE A 121 5.88 -11.62 -3.99
CA PHE A 121 4.65 -11.51 -3.22
C PHE A 121 3.44 -12.17 -3.90
N ARG A 122 3.63 -13.01 -4.93
CA ARG A 122 2.56 -13.68 -5.67
C ARG A 122 1.49 -14.29 -4.76
N PRO A 123 1.83 -15.06 -3.71
CA PRO A 123 0.82 -15.66 -2.82
C PRO A 123 -0.09 -14.66 -2.09
N LEU A 124 0.30 -13.39 -2.02
CA LEU A 124 -0.45 -12.32 -1.36
C LEU A 124 -1.33 -11.51 -2.32
N ILE A 125 -0.99 -11.50 -3.61
CA ILE A 125 -1.58 -10.59 -4.61
C ILE A 125 -2.20 -11.28 -5.82
N ALA A 126 -2.05 -12.59 -5.96
CA ALA A 126 -2.77 -13.39 -6.94
C ALA A 126 -3.25 -14.71 -6.33
N ASP A 127 -4.45 -15.12 -6.74
CA ASP A 127 -4.90 -16.50 -6.56
C ASP A 127 -4.14 -17.42 -7.54
N ASN A 128 -4.12 -18.71 -7.27
CA ASN A 128 -3.24 -19.70 -7.92
C ASN A 128 -3.30 -19.68 -9.45
N ASP A 129 -4.44 -19.31 -10.04
CA ASP A 129 -4.69 -19.29 -11.49
C ASP A 129 -4.54 -17.91 -12.15
N ALA A 130 -4.30 -16.85 -11.37
CA ALA A 130 -4.20 -15.48 -11.88
C ALA A 130 -2.74 -15.07 -12.18
N ASN A 131 -2.56 -14.17 -13.15
CA ASN A 131 -1.29 -13.47 -13.34
C ASN A 131 -1.05 -12.52 -12.15
N ALA A 132 0.08 -12.67 -11.47
CA ALA A 132 0.45 -11.78 -10.38
C ALA A 132 0.94 -10.43 -10.94
N GLY A 133 0.33 -9.34 -10.46
CA GLY A 133 0.64 -8.00 -10.95
C GLY A 133 -0.23 -6.94 -10.31
N LEU A 134 0.16 -5.67 -10.48
CA LEU A 134 -0.70 -4.52 -10.19
C LEU A 134 -1.20 -3.89 -11.49
N PRO A 135 -2.47 -3.44 -11.55
CA PRO A 135 -3.49 -3.50 -10.50
C PRO A 135 -4.03 -4.92 -10.26
N PHE A 136 -4.63 -5.16 -9.10
CA PHE A 136 -5.44 -6.35 -8.84
C PHE A 136 -6.64 -6.03 -7.96
N ILE A 137 -7.66 -6.89 -8.05
CA ILE A 137 -8.70 -6.98 -7.03
C ILE A 137 -8.52 -8.26 -6.23
N LYS A 138 -8.92 -8.21 -4.97
CA LYS A 138 -8.84 -9.36 -4.07
C LYS A 138 -10.08 -9.44 -3.22
N VAL A 139 -10.87 -10.46 -3.47
CA VAL A 139 -12.14 -10.71 -2.77
C VAL A 139 -11.94 -11.88 -1.82
N MET A 140 -12.35 -11.71 -0.57
CA MET A 140 -12.21 -12.72 0.48
C MET A 140 -13.47 -12.78 1.31
N ARG A 141 -13.84 -13.98 1.73
CA ARG A 141 -15.05 -14.23 2.51
C ARG A 141 -14.68 -14.77 3.89
N PHE A 142 -15.22 -14.13 4.92
CA PHE A 142 -15.06 -14.43 6.33
C PHE A 142 -16.44 -14.70 6.93
N GLY A 143 -16.89 -15.96 6.86
CA GLY A 143 -18.28 -16.31 7.20
C GLY A 143 -19.26 -15.65 6.22
N ASP A 144 -20.08 -14.75 6.74
CA ASP A 144 -21.07 -14.00 5.96
C ASP A 144 -20.57 -12.62 5.50
N ILE A 145 -19.39 -12.20 5.97
CA ILE A 145 -18.77 -10.93 5.57
C ILE A 145 -17.88 -11.17 4.35
N SER A 146 -18.12 -10.42 3.27
CA SER A 146 -17.20 -10.35 2.13
C SER A 146 -16.43 -9.03 2.20
N ILE A 147 -15.10 -9.08 2.15
CA ILE A 147 -14.24 -7.91 2.00
C ILE A 147 -13.52 -7.96 0.66
N ALA A 148 -13.34 -6.81 0.03
CA ALA A 148 -12.61 -6.69 -1.21
C ALA A 148 -11.55 -5.58 -1.13
N PHE A 149 -10.38 -5.85 -1.71
CA PHE A 149 -9.34 -4.86 -1.91
C PHE A 149 -9.22 -4.51 -3.40
N VAL A 150 -9.18 -3.22 -3.72
CA VAL A 150 -8.83 -2.68 -5.04
C VAL A 150 -7.45 -2.05 -4.94
N ALA A 151 -6.43 -2.76 -5.42
CA ALA A 151 -5.03 -2.42 -5.21
C ALA A 151 -4.36 -1.90 -6.48
N VAL A 152 -3.71 -0.74 -6.37
CA VAL A 152 -2.94 -0.12 -7.45
C VAL A 152 -1.53 0.23 -7.01
N SER A 153 -0.58 0.18 -7.95
CA SER A 153 0.69 0.87 -7.77
C SER A 153 0.46 2.34 -8.10
N SER A 154 0.75 3.23 -7.17
CA SER A 154 0.73 4.68 -7.40
C SER A 154 2.11 5.27 -7.65
N VAL A 155 3.14 4.44 -7.83
CA VAL A 155 4.53 4.89 -8.00
C VAL A 155 4.73 5.51 -9.38
N LEU A 156 5.04 6.80 -9.41
CA LEU A 156 5.48 7.47 -10.63
C LEU A 156 7.00 7.27 -10.77
N PRO A 157 7.53 6.79 -11.91
CA PRO A 157 8.97 6.65 -12.10
C PRO A 157 9.72 7.95 -11.86
N TRP A 158 10.98 7.83 -11.43
CA TRP A 158 11.85 8.98 -11.25
C TRP A 158 11.99 9.77 -12.56
N SER A 159 12.00 11.10 -12.44
CA SER A 159 12.24 12.01 -13.55
C SER A 159 12.83 13.31 -13.02
N GLY A 160 14.01 13.71 -13.51
CA GLY A 160 14.65 14.94 -13.06
C GLY A 160 13.79 16.21 -13.21
N ALA A 161 12.82 16.23 -14.14
CA ALA A 161 11.93 17.38 -14.34
C ALA A 161 10.57 17.21 -13.64
N ASP A 162 9.99 16.01 -13.68
CA ASP A 162 8.61 15.78 -13.23
C ASP A 162 8.54 15.07 -11.87
N ASN A 163 9.49 14.20 -11.52
CA ASN A 163 9.52 13.51 -10.23
C ASN A 163 10.97 13.43 -9.68
N PRO A 164 11.56 14.59 -9.34
CA PRO A 164 13.00 14.67 -9.08
C PRO A 164 13.45 13.94 -7.82
N LEU A 165 12.54 13.75 -6.85
CA LEU A 165 12.79 13.00 -5.62
C LEU A 165 12.28 11.56 -5.67
N GLY A 166 11.63 11.16 -6.77
CA GLY A 166 10.99 9.83 -6.86
C GLY A 166 9.79 9.66 -5.92
N ALA A 167 9.30 10.74 -5.28
CA ALA A 167 8.26 10.70 -4.25
C ALA A 167 6.86 11.11 -4.75
N ARG A 168 6.73 11.56 -6.00
CA ARG A 168 5.41 11.84 -6.57
C ARG A 168 4.71 10.54 -6.96
N GLY A 169 3.37 10.58 -6.92
CA GLY A 169 2.51 9.47 -7.28
C GLY A 169 1.65 9.73 -8.51
N SER A 170 1.29 8.67 -9.22
CA SER A 170 0.28 8.69 -10.29
C SER A 170 -0.20 7.26 -10.56
N VAL A 171 -1.44 7.12 -11.04
CA VAL A 171 -1.98 5.83 -11.51
C VAL A 171 -2.29 5.96 -13.00
N SER A 172 -1.86 5.01 -13.84
CA SER A 172 -2.08 5.15 -15.28
C SER A 172 -3.57 5.17 -15.64
N ARG A 173 -3.93 5.91 -16.68
CA ARG A 173 -5.33 5.96 -17.15
C ARG A 173 -5.80 4.60 -17.64
N GLU A 174 -4.91 3.79 -18.19
CA GLU A 174 -5.18 2.41 -18.60
C GLU A 174 -5.54 1.55 -17.40
N THR A 175 -4.81 1.69 -16.29
CA THR A 175 -5.11 1.02 -15.01
C THR A 175 -6.48 1.45 -14.48
N LEU A 176 -6.72 2.76 -14.42
CA LEU A 176 -7.99 3.31 -13.95
C LEU A 176 -9.18 2.85 -14.81
N ARG A 177 -9.02 2.76 -16.13
CA ARG A 177 -10.04 2.22 -17.04
C ARG A 177 -10.25 0.72 -16.86
N ALA A 178 -9.18 -0.06 -16.72
CA ALA A 178 -9.26 -1.50 -16.53
C ALA A 178 -10.02 -1.86 -15.23
N LEU A 179 -9.88 -1.04 -14.18
CA LEU A 179 -10.63 -1.23 -12.95
C LEU A 179 -12.15 -1.00 -13.10
N LEU A 180 -12.59 -0.23 -14.10
CA LEU A 180 -14.00 -0.01 -14.40
C LEU A 180 -14.60 -1.09 -15.31
N ASP A 181 -13.85 -2.14 -15.65
CA ASP A 181 -14.39 -3.25 -16.42
C ASP A 181 -15.57 -3.90 -15.69
N GLN A 182 -16.59 -4.32 -16.44
CA GLN A 182 -17.81 -4.89 -15.88
C GLN A 182 -17.54 -6.13 -15.02
N GLN A 183 -16.55 -6.95 -15.39
CA GLN A 183 -16.18 -8.14 -14.61
C GLN A 183 -15.60 -7.76 -13.25
N VAL A 184 -14.82 -6.68 -13.18
CA VAL A 184 -14.28 -6.15 -11.92
C VAL A 184 -15.42 -5.64 -11.04
N VAL A 185 -16.32 -4.83 -11.60
CA VAL A 185 -17.49 -4.32 -10.85
C VAL A 185 -18.35 -5.46 -10.30
N GLN A 186 -18.61 -6.49 -11.11
CA GLN A 186 -19.38 -7.66 -10.69
C GLN A 186 -18.66 -8.48 -9.61
N ALA A 187 -17.35 -8.62 -9.68
CA ALA A 187 -16.58 -9.35 -8.68
C ALA A 187 -16.58 -8.65 -7.30
N LEU A 188 -16.76 -7.32 -7.27
CA LEU A 188 -16.83 -6.54 -6.03
C LEU A 188 -18.24 -6.51 -5.41
N ASP A 189 -19.25 -6.99 -6.13
CA ASP A 189 -20.65 -6.92 -5.67
C ASP A 189 -20.85 -7.64 -4.33
N GLY A 190 -21.66 -7.04 -3.46
CA GLY A 190 -21.91 -7.53 -2.11
C GLY A 190 -20.71 -7.53 -1.15
N SER A 191 -19.57 -6.94 -1.53
CA SER A 191 -18.38 -6.86 -0.68
C SER A 191 -18.20 -5.48 -0.05
N PHE A 192 -17.60 -5.45 1.15
CA PHE A 192 -17.05 -4.22 1.71
C PHE A 192 -15.74 -3.87 0.98
N VAL A 193 -15.76 -2.85 0.13
CA VAL A 193 -14.65 -2.52 -0.77
C VAL A 193 -13.71 -1.47 -0.16
N MET A 194 -12.42 -1.81 -0.10
CA MET A 194 -11.33 -0.95 0.33
C MET A 194 -10.34 -0.72 -0.82
N GLY A 195 -10.02 0.54 -1.11
CA GLY A 195 -8.96 0.90 -2.05
C GLY A 195 -7.58 0.87 -1.40
N MET A 196 -6.55 0.60 -2.18
CA MET A 196 -5.16 0.63 -1.72
C MET A 196 -4.26 1.35 -2.72
N CYS A 197 -3.50 2.32 -2.24
CA CYS A 197 -2.40 2.98 -2.95
C CYS A 197 -1.32 3.39 -1.94
N HIS A 198 -0.09 3.70 -2.37
CA HIS A 198 0.95 4.14 -1.43
C HIS A 198 0.86 5.66 -1.16
N HIS A 199 0.90 6.47 -2.23
CA HIS A 199 0.91 7.93 -2.15
C HIS A 199 -0.39 8.54 -1.60
N ALA A 200 -0.25 9.60 -0.80
CA ALA A 200 -1.36 10.29 -0.15
C ALA A 200 -2.22 11.08 -1.14
N TYR A 201 -3.55 11.04 -0.95
CA TYR A 201 -4.49 11.84 -1.73
C TYR A 201 -4.38 13.34 -1.42
N ARG A 202 -4.22 13.69 -0.14
CA ARG A 202 -3.92 15.05 0.30
C ARG A 202 -2.59 15.10 0.99
N VAL A 203 -1.75 16.03 0.56
CA VAL A 203 -0.58 16.48 1.30
C VAL A 203 -1.00 17.78 1.98
N TYR A 204 -1.03 17.80 3.31
CA TYR A 204 -1.43 18.99 4.07
C TYR A 204 -0.26 19.96 4.14
N GLY A 205 -0.30 20.99 3.32
CA GLY A 205 0.62 22.13 3.37
C GLY A 205 0.22 23.16 4.40
N THR A 206 1.21 23.79 5.01
CA THR A 206 1.01 25.07 5.69
C THR A 206 1.07 26.21 4.66
N ASP A 207 0.64 27.42 5.02
CA ASP A 207 0.67 28.59 4.12
C ASP A 207 2.09 29.05 3.72
N ALA A 208 3.15 28.41 4.24
CA ALA A 208 4.53 28.75 3.92
C ALA A 208 4.94 28.23 2.53
N LEU A 209 5.59 29.09 1.72
CA LEU A 209 6.06 28.75 0.37
C LEU A 209 7.04 27.56 0.34
N VAL A 210 7.83 27.37 1.41
CA VAL A 210 8.78 26.25 1.54
C VAL A 210 8.03 24.93 1.68
N ASP A 211 6.93 24.93 2.42
CA ASP A 211 6.10 23.74 2.63
C ASP A 211 5.33 23.39 1.35
N GLN A 212 4.85 24.37 0.59
CA GLN A 212 4.23 24.13 -0.71
C GLN A 212 5.20 23.51 -1.73
N ALA A 213 6.47 23.94 -1.74
CA ALA A 213 7.50 23.34 -2.59
C ALA A 213 7.79 21.90 -2.18
N PHE A 214 7.81 21.61 -0.88
CA PHE A 214 7.97 20.26 -0.34
C PHE A 214 6.76 19.38 -0.67
N ASP A 215 5.54 19.87 -0.51
CA ASP A 215 4.32 19.13 -0.79
C ASP A 215 4.19 18.75 -2.27
N TRP A 216 4.62 19.64 -3.17
CA TRP A 216 4.66 19.35 -4.60
C TRP A 216 5.52 18.12 -4.92
N THR A 217 6.62 17.93 -4.19
CA THR A 217 7.51 16.77 -4.41
C THR A 217 6.90 15.43 -4.01
N MET A 218 5.81 15.44 -3.24
CA MET A 218 5.07 14.25 -2.80
C MET A 218 3.67 14.15 -3.43
N GLU A 219 3.40 14.98 -4.44
CA GLU A 219 2.07 15.10 -5.01
C GLU A 219 1.60 13.79 -5.67
N PHE A 220 0.37 13.36 -5.36
CA PHE A 220 -0.36 12.39 -6.16
C PHE A 220 -1.10 13.11 -7.31
N LYS A 221 -0.52 13.06 -8.52
CA LYS A 221 -0.83 13.94 -9.65
C LYS A 221 -2.25 13.82 -10.18
N ASN A 222 -2.76 12.61 -10.38
CA ASN A 222 -4.11 12.37 -10.90
C ASN A 222 -5.07 11.85 -9.83
N ARG A 223 -4.89 12.33 -8.59
CA ARG A 223 -5.69 11.96 -7.41
C ARG A 223 -7.20 12.06 -7.63
N ASP A 224 -7.67 13.07 -8.38
CA ASP A 224 -9.11 13.25 -8.63
C ASP A 224 -9.66 12.22 -9.64
N GLU A 225 -8.86 11.82 -10.64
CA GLU A 225 -9.22 10.72 -11.55
C GLU A 225 -9.28 9.40 -10.77
N PHE A 226 -8.30 9.17 -9.89
CA PHE A 226 -8.26 8.02 -8.98
C PHE A 226 -9.49 7.99 -8.06
N LEU A 227 -9.81 9.10 -7.37
CA LEU A 227 -10.96 9.17 -6.48
C LEU A 227 -12.28 8.88 -7.20
N LYS A 228 -12.46 9.40 -8.41
CA LYS A 228 -13.66 9.11 -9.22
C LYS A 228 -13.81 7.61 -9.48
N VAL A 229 -12.74 6.91 -9.85
CA VAL A 229 -12.78 5.46 -10.07
C VAL A 229 -13.05 4.71 -8.77
N MET A 230 -12.39 5.06 -7.66
CA MET A 230 -12.64 4.42 -6.37
C MET A 230 -14.12 4.54 -5.96
N LYS A 231 -14.72 5.73 -6.13
CA LYS A 231 -16.15 5.96 -5.87
C LYS A 231 -17.05 5.11 -6.77
N SER A 232 -16.74 5.02 -8.07
CA SER A 232 -17.48 4.17 -9.01
C SER A 232 -17.44 2.68 -8.65
N LEU A 233 -16.41 2.24 -7.92
CA LEU A 233 -16.27 0.87 -7.43
C LEU A 233 -16.87 0.65 -6.03
N GLY A 234 -17.55 1.65 -5.47
CA GLY A 234 -18.15 1.54 -4.14
C GLY A 234 -17.14 1.57 -2.99
N VAL A 235 -15.92 2.07 -3.22
CA VAL A 235 -14.87 2.16 -2.20
C VAL A 235 -15.26 3.21 -1.15
N GLY A 236 -15.46 2.77 0.09
CA GLY A 236 -15.71 3.66 1.24
C GLY A 236 -14.44 4.12 1.97
N ILE A 237 -13.36 3.35 1.84
CA ILE A 237 -12.08 3.59 2.52
C ILE A 237 -10.91 3.36 1.55
N VAL A 238 -9.90 4.23 1.58
CA VAL A 238 -8.60 4.01 0.93
C VAL A 238 -7.50 3.94 1.98
N LEU A 239 -6.76 2.82 2.00
CA LEU A 239 -5.59 2.61 2.85
C LEU A 239 -4.33 3.06 2.09
N HIS A 240 -3.50 3.89 2.72
CA HIS A 240 -2.26 4.40 2.11
C HIS A 240 -1.13 4.69 3.12
N GLY A 241 0.00 5.18 2.60
CA GLY A 241 1.23 5.47 3.34
C GLY A 241 1.89 6.80 2.97
N HIS A 242 3.22 6.77 2.81
CA HIS A 242 4.10 7.79 2.22
C HIS A 242 4.36 9.03 3.10
N PHE A 243 3.31 9.59 3.72
CA PHE A 243 3.44 10.84 4.47
C PHE A 243 3.95 10.66 5.93
N HIS A 244 4.26 9.42 6.34
CA HIS A 244 4.84 9.07 7.65
C HIS A 244 4.06 9.59 8.88
N ARG A 245 2.77 9.89 8.72
CA ARG A 245 1.91 10.42 9.78
C ARG A 245 0.65 9.56 9.89
N PHE A 246 0.38 9.06 11.09
CA PHE A 246 -0.90 8.41 11.38
C PHE A 246 -2.01 9.44 11.27
N GLN A 247 -2.78 9.36 10.19
CA GLN A 247 -3.79 10.35 9.88
C GLN A 247 -5.00 9.70 9.23
N VAL A 248 -6.17 10.22 9.58
CA VAL A 248 -7.43 9.91 8.90
C VAL A 248 -8.00 11.20 8.39
N TYR A 249 -8.41 11.21 7.13
CA TYR A 249 -9.05 12.37 6.51
C TYR A 249 -10.08 11.91 5.48
N ARG A 250 -10.89 12.85 4.99
CA ARG A 250 -11.93 12.56 4.00
C ARG A 250 -11.73 13.38 2.75
N ALA A 251 -12.04 12.76 1.61
CA ALA A 251 -12.27 13.44 0.34
C ALA A 251 -13.62 12.96 -0.18
N ASP A 252 -14.56 13.89 -0.29
CA ASP A 252 -15.98 13.60 -0.48
C ASP A 252 -16.51 12.58 0.56
N ASP A 253 -17.06 11.48 0.07
CA ASP A 253 -17.64 10.35 0.77
C ASP A 253 -16.61 9.28 1.17
N VAL A 254 -15.38 9.35 0.64
CA VAL A 254 -14.31 8.37 0.86
C VAL A 254 -13.40 8.78 2.03
N THR A 255 -13.15 7.84 2.95
CA THR A 255 -12.17 8.03 4.03
C THR A 255 -10.79 7.54 3.60
N PHE A 256 -9.78 8.37 3.74
CA PHE A 256 -8.38 8.01 3.54
C PHE A 256 -7.71 7.77 4.89
N ILE A 257 -6.99 6.65 5.01
CA ILE A 257 -6.29 6.24 6.22
C ILE A 257 -4.81 6.08 5.88
N ASN A 258 -3.99 6.93 6.48
CA ASN A 258 -2.55 6.83 6.40
C ASN A 258 -2.05 5.92 7.54
N GLY A 259 -1.35 4.84 7.16
CA GLY A 259 -0.77 3.85 8.07
C GLY A 259 0.40 4.39 8.91
N GLY A 260 0.80 5.64 8.72
CA GLY A 260 1.89 6.28 9.46
C GLY A 260 3.25 5.85 8.95
N SER A 261 4.20 5.67 9.86
CA SER A 261 5.49 5.09 9.53
C SER A 261 5.88 4.08 10.57
N PHE A 262 5.90 2.81 10.15
CA PHE A 262 6.41 1.75 11.01
C PHE A 262 7.88 2.00 11.36
N LYS A 263 8.65 2.64 10.47
CA LYS A 263 10.05 2.97 10.76
C LYS A 263 10.24 3.82 12.01
N TYR A 264 9.44 4.87 12.13
CA TYR A 264 9.53 5.83 13.23
C TYR A 264 8.67 5.46 14.44
N ALA A 265 7.59 4.71 14.23
CA ALA A 265 6.60 4.37 15.26
C ALA A 265 6.24 2.89 15.21
N SER A 266 7.24 2.03 15.36
CA SER A 266 7.14 0.56 15.20
C SER A 266 6.23 -0.16 16.21
N GLU A 267 5.59 0.56 17.13
CA GLU A 267 4.65 0.02 18.12
C GLU A 267 3.22 0.43 17.84
N ARG A 268 2.96 1.11 16.71
CA ARG A 268 1.66 1.64 16.35
C ARG A 268 1.24 1.19 14.95
N TYR A 269 -0.05 0.90 14.78
CA TYR A 269 -0.64 0.46 13.52
C TYR A 269 -2.11 0.91 13.40
N GLY A 270 -2.68 0.84 12.20
CA GLY A 270 -4.11 1.07 11.97
C GLY A 270 -4.91 -0.22 12.13
N GLU A 271 -6.08 -0.14 12.74
CA GLU A 271 -7.05 -1.23 12.79
C GLU A 271 -8.35 -0.77 12.12
N VAL A 272 -8.82 -1.54 11.15
CA VAL A 272 -10.16 -1.44 10.57
C VAL A 272 -10.97 -2.63 11.04
N VAL A 273 -12.19 -2.38 11.51
CA VAL A 273 -13.16 -3.41 11.86
C VAL A 273 -14.37 -3.26 10.97
N VAL A 274 -14.78 -4.34 10.31
CA VAL A 274 -15.98 -4.41 9.47
C VAL A 274 -16.96 -5.38 10.11
N ASN A 275 -18.19 -4.94 10.33
CA ASN A 275 -19.26 -5.76 10.91
C ASN A 275 -20.14 -6.37 9.81
N GLU A 276 -20.94 -7.37 10.17
CA GLU A 276 -21.85 -8.07 9.25
C GLU A 276 -22.89 -7.16 8.57
N ASP A 277 -23.34 -6.10 9.25
CA ASP A 277 -24.27 -5.11 8.71
C ASP A 277 -23.62 -4.11 7.73
N GLY A 278 -22.33 -4.28 7.43
CA GLY A 278 -21.54 -3.38 6.58
C GLY A 278 -21.07 -2.11 7.28
N SER A 279 -21.44 -1.89 8.55
CA SER A 279 -20.85 -0.82 9.35
C SER A 279 -19.37 -1.11 9.62
N TRP A 280 -18.58 -0.05 9.76
CA TRP A 280 -17.15 -0.19 10.00
C TRP A 280 -16.65 0.87 10.96
N SER A 281 -15.51 0.59 11.58
CA SER A 281 -14.79 1.55 12.41
C SER A 281 -13.29 1.46 12.16
N HIS A 282 -12.58 2.52 12.51
CA HIS A 282 -11.12 2.56 12.47
C HIS A 282 -10.56 3.19 13.74
N ARG A 283 -9.42 2.68 14.20
CA ARG A 283 -8.61 3.30 15.25
C ARG A 283 -7.13 3.02 15.03
N PHE A 284 -6.28 3.88 15.58
CA PHE A 284 -4.86 3.57 15.72
C PHE A 284 -4.61 2.85 17.04
N VAL A 285 -3.93 1.71 16.98
CA VAL A 285 -3.63 0.86 18.13
C VAL A 285 -2.14 0.95 18.45
N ASN A 286 -1.79 0.93 19.74
CA ASN A 286 -0.41 0.85 20.20
C ASN A 286 -0.19 -0.49 20.92
N LEU A 287 0.98 -1.11 20.78
CA LEU A 287 1.33 -2.38 21.43
C LEU A 287 1.35 -2.27 22.98
N ASN A 288 1.66 -1.09 23.51
CA ASN A 288 1.96 -0.86 24.92
C ASN A 288 0.94 0.04 25.65
N ARG A 289 -0.35 -0.03 25.27
CA ARG A 289 -1.46 0.57 26.03
C ARG A 289 -2.64 -0.37 26.14
#